data_AF-A0A2G9UE10-F1
#
_entry.id   AF-A0A2G9UE10-F1
#
_cell.length_a   1.000
_cell.length_b   1.000
_cell.length_c   1.000
_cell.angle_alpha   90.00
_cell.angle_beta   90.00
_cell.angle_gamma   90.00
#
_symmetry.space_group_name_H-M   'P 1'
#
loop_
_entity.id
_entity.type
_entity.pdbx_description
1 polymer ?
#
loop_
_entity_poly.entity_id
_entity_poly.type
_entity_poly.pdbx_seq_one_letter_code
_entity_poly.pdbx_strand_id
1 'polypeptide(L)'
;MHSKDAVERTKIRESIVYIGGGYSYYDTSNSGVAITVNNGLRINIAKMNCSLLLGSIDPPFRALLVDNFVLQNIEENKCQVIPERLRLAVDVGLINSIQRDNYKKFDIILYEAPLNKDYFKFHDCNTRITPRIAVDIRGNLSIPHDIKRFLETWKRSKFVDCLGLDMNRTSNKSYLPVNKTVETMSSLMNYLMSFDVYPILISGTLLGWYRECDIISHTLDADFAAPIEQYKPELLKDLHDGRKFFLRRKLGLMFRFDPVETRCCTILHRLDGMSDLGGES
;
A
#
# COMPACT_ATOMS: atom_id res chain seq x y z
N MET A 1 -19.66 0.45 -31.19
CA MET A 1 -18.20 0.57 -31.02
C MET A 1 -17.85 1.08 -29.59
N HIS A 2 -18.50 0.56 -28.53
CA HIS A 2 -18.40 1.10 -27.15
C HIS A 2 -17.97 0.07 -26.10
N SER A 3 -17.69 -1.18 -26.49
CA SER A 3 -17.43 -2.26 -25.52
C SER A 3 -15.94 -2.45 -25.18
N LYS A 4 -15.00 -2.04 -26.05
CA LYS A 4 -13.56 -2.20 -25.79
C LYS A 4 -13.05 -1.10 -24.86
N ASP A 5 -13.46 0.14 -25.09
CA ASP A 5 -13.07 1.30 -24.28
C ASP A 5 -13.52 1.18 -22.83
N ALA A 6 -14.72 0.63 -22.57
CA ALA A 6 -15.22 0.41 -21.21
C ALA A 6 -14.41 -0.66 -20.45
N VAL A 7 -13.99 -1.74 -21.14
CA VAL A 7 -13.17 -2.81 -20.55
C VAL A 7 -11.75 -2.32 -20.28
N GLU A 8 -11.19 -1.50 -21.17
CA GLU A 8 -9.85 -0.93 -21.01
C GLU A 8 -9.81 0.12 -19.89
N ARG A 9 -10.81 1.02 -19.82
CA ARG A 9 -10.99 1.95 -18.68
C ARG A 9 -11.18 1.22 -17.36
N THR A 10 -11.86 0.06 -17.36
CA THR A 10 -12.01 -0.76 -16.14
C THR A 10 -10.67 -1.36 -15.70
N LYS A 11 -9.83 -1.86 -16.62
CA LYS A 11 -8.49 -2.35 -16.29
C LYS A 11 -7.60 -1.25 -15.69
N ILE A 12 -7.66 -0.05 -16.25
CA ILE A 12 -6.85 1.08 -15.77
C ILE A 12 -7.33 1.54 -14.39
N ARG A 13 -8.65 1.64 -14.19
CA ARG A 13 -9.27 1.89 -12.89
C ARG A 13 -8.80 0.91 -11.81
N GLU A 14 -8.61 -0.36 -12.17
CA GLU A 14 -8.25 -1.46 -11.28
C GLU A 14 -6.74 -1.63 -11.05
N SER A 15 -5.89 -1.18 -11.97
CA SER A 15 -4.44 -1.24 -11.83
C SER A 15 -3.81 0.00 -11.20
N ILE A 16 -4.49 1.16 -11.26
CA ILE A 16 -4.04 2.42 -10.64
C ILE A 16 -4.57 2.57 -9.19
N VAL A 17 -5.31 1.58 -8.70
CA VAL A 17 -6.00 1.59 -7.40
C VAL A 17 -5.12 1.89 -6.17
N TYR A 18 -3.80 1.79 -6.30
CA TYR A 18 -2.87 2.15 -5.25
C TYR A 18 -2.61 3.66 -5.23
N ILE A 19 -3.60 4.45 -4.84
CA ILE A 19 -3.40 5.88 -4.58
C ILE A 19 -3.64 6.15 -3.11
N GLY A 20 -2.52 6.50 -2.45
CA GLY A 20 -2.48 6.82 -1.04
C GLY A 20 -3.46 7.92 -0.65
N GLY A 21 -4.38 7.57 0.24
CA GLY A 21 -5.13 8.54 1.03
C GLY A 21 -4.54 8.68 2.44
N GLY A 22 -4.24 9.92 2.85
CA GLY A 22 -4.18 10.32 4.26
C GLY A 22 -2.83 10.81 4.77
N TYR A 23 -2.65 12.14 4.77
CA TYR A 23 -1.74 12.81 5.70
C TYR A 23 -2.27 12.63 7.13
N SER A 24 -1.42 12.23 8.07
CA SER A 24 -1.69 12.33 9.51
C SER A 24 -0.51 13.03 10.14
N TYR A 25 -0.76 14.22 10.69
CA TYR A 25 0.17 14.99 11.51
C TYR A 25 0.50 14.18 12.77
N TYR A 26 1.79 14.01 13.09
CA TYR A 26 2.21 13.51 14.40
C TYR A 26 2.69 14.69 15.24
N ASP A 27 2.04 14.85 16.39
CA ASP A 27 2.48 15.69 17.50
C ASP A 27 3.58 14.95 18.27
N THR A 28 4.72 15.61 18.47
CA THR A 28 5.86 15.06 19.21
C THR A 28 6.05 15.85 20.49
N SER A 29 5.42 15.40 21.57
CA SER A 29 5.69 15.88 22.93
C SER A 29 6.02 14.70 23.84
N ASN A 30 7.29 14.63 24.28
CA ASN A 30 7.87 14.04 25.51
C ASN A 30 7.36 12.67 26.01
N SER A 31 8.19 11.73 26.44
CA SER A 31 9.15 11.91 27.55
C SER A 31 10.13 10.74 27.57
N GLY A 32 11.42 11.03 27.73
CA GLY A 32 12.44 10.02 27.99
C GLY A 32 12.32 9.43 29.40
N VAL A 33 12.63 8.14 29.51
CA VAL A 33 12.98 7.50 30.78
C VAL A 33 14.30 6.77 30.56
N ALA A 34 15.35 7.26 31.22
CA ALA A 34 16.63 6.60 31.34
C ALA A 34 16.50 5.47 32.37
N ILE A 35 17.00 4.28 32.05
CA ILE A 35 17.18 3.19 33.03
C ILE A 35 18.64 2.76 33.01
N THR A 36 19.26 2.93 34.17
CA THR A 36 20.63 2.60 34.55
C THR A 36 20.89 1.10 34.47
N VAL A 37 22.01 0.70 33.87
CA VAL A 37 22.43 -0.70 33.75
C VAL A 37 23.18 -1.12 35.02
N ASN A 38 22.73 -2.18 35.67
CA ASN A 38 23.53 -2.94 36.64
C ASN A 38 23.63 -4.41 36.23
N ASN A 39 24.83 -4.94 36.38
CA ASN A 39 25.34 -6.19 35.85
C ASN A 39 24.61 -7.46 36.34
N GLY A 40 24.51 -8.44 35.44
CA GLY A 40 24.56 -9.86 35.82
C GLY A 40 23.25 -10.62 35.96
N LEU A 41 22.53 -10.84 34.85
CA LEU A 41 21.76 -12.07 34.64
C LEU A 41 21.50 -12.23 33.14
N ARG A 42 22.07 -13.26 32.50
CA ARG A 42 21.65 -13.67 31.15
C ARG A 42 20.26 -14.29 31.27
N ILE A 43 19.22 -13.47 31.21
CA ILE A 43 17.86 -13.95 30.96
C ILE A 43 17.76 -14.09 29.44
N ASN A 44 17.84 -15.33 28.95
CA ASN A 44 17.24 -15.67 27.65
C ASN A 44 15.74 -15.44 27.79
N ILE A 45 15.28 -14.21 27.53
CA ILE A 45 13.85 -13.93 27.44
C ILE A 45 13.37 -14.63 26.17
N ALA A 46 12.61 -15.71 26.37
CA ALA A 46 11.92 -16.43 25.32
C ALA A 46 11.20 -15.43 24.41
N LYS A 47 11.32 -15.60 23.08
CA LYS A 47 10.51 -14.90 22.07
C LYS A 47 9.05 -14.89 22.54
N MET A 48 8.55 -13.75 23.02
CA MET A 48 7.12 -13.59 23.28
C MET A 48 6.41 -13.54 21.94
N ASN A 49 6.07 -14.72 21.43
CA ASN A 49 5.19 -14.90 20.30
C ASN A 49 3.76 -14.72 20.83
N CYS A 50 2.96 -13.85 20.21
CA CYS A 50 1.58 -13.57 20.60
C CYS A 50 0.61 -14.77 20.45
N SER A 51 1.10 -16.01 20.45
CA SER A 51 0.35 -17.25 20.30
C SER A 51 -0.83 -17.37 21.27
N LEU A 52 -0.68 -16.95 22.54
CA LEU A 52 -1.77 -16.99 23.52
C LEU A 52 -2.88 -15.98 23.18
N LEU A 53 -2.49 -14.74 22.84
CA LEU A 53 -3.41 -13.70 22.37
C LEU A 53 -4.16 -14.18 21.13
N LEU A 54 -3.43 -14.63 20.11
CA LEU A 54 -4.00 -15.12 18.86
C LEU A 54 -4.89 -16.34 19.06
N GLY A 55 -4.53 -17.25 19.97
CA GLY A 55 -5.35 -18.40 20.33
C GLY A 55 -6.65 -18.03 21.07
N SER A 56 -6.70 -16.87 21.72
CA SER A 56 -7.93 -16.36 22.32
C SER A 56 -8.89 -15.71 21.31
N ILE A 57 -8.39 -15.35 20.12
CA ILE A 57 -9.18 -14.80 19.03
C ILE A 57 -9.69 -15.97 18.18
N ASP A 58 -10.89 -16.45 18.51
CA ASP A 58 -11.52 -17.57 17.83
C ASP A 58 -12.87 -17.14 17.20
N PRO A 59 -12.87 -16.66 15.94
CA PRO A 59 -14.10 -16.40 15.21
C PRO A 59 -14.72 -17.72 14.72
N PRO A 60 -16.05 -17.89 14.81
CA PRO A 60 -16.74 -19.09 14.34
C PRO A 60 -16.83 -19.18 12.80
N PHE A 61 -16.28 -18.19 12.10
CA PHE A 61 -16.23 -18.09 10.64
C PHE A 61 -14.83 -17.65 10.21
N ARG A 62 -14.46 -18.00 8.98
CA ARG A 62 -13.17 -17.57 8.41
C ARG A 62 -13.11 -16.05 8.31
N ALA A 63 -12.07 -15.46 8.87
CA ALA A 63 -11.89 -14.01 8.91
C ALA A 63 -10.42 -13.62 8.82
N LEU A 64 -10.15 -12.47 8.21
CA LEU A 64 -8.86 -11.79 8.22
C LEU A 64 -8.82 -10.76 9.35
N LEU A 65 -7.78 -10.81 10.18
CA LEU A 65 -7.53 -9.79 11.19
C LEU A 65 -7.10 -8.49 10.50
N VAL A 66 -7.91 -7.43 10.67
CA VAL A 66 -7.67 -6.09 10.10
C VAL A 66 -7.69 -5.00 11.16
N ASP A 67 -7.75 -5.38 12.44
CA ASP A 67 -7.72 -4.46 13.56
C ASP A 67 -6.32 -3.86 13.71
N ASN A 68 -6.17 -2.59 13.32
CA ASN A 68 -4.89 -1.89 13.36
C ASN A 68 -4.26 -1.89 14.75
N PHE A 69 -5.06 -1.74 15.81
CA PHE A 69 -4.54 -1.68 17.17
C PHE A 69 -3.97 -3.04 17.60
N VAL A 70 -4.71 -4.11 17.33
CA VAL A 70 -4.24 -5.47 17.65
C VAL A 70 -3.02 -5.85 16.80
N LEU A 71 -3.05 -5.55 15.51
CA LEU A 71 -1.92 -5.80 14.60
C LEU A 71 -0.67 -5.03 15.04
N GLN A 72 -0.79 -3.75 15.38
CA GLN A 72 0.33 -2.97 15.88
C GLN A 72 0.88 -3.52 17.21
N ASN A 73 0.00 -3.96 18.11
CA ASN A 73 0.43 -4.62 19.34
C ASN A 73 1.15 -5.94 19.07
N ILE A 74 0.73 -6.72 18.08
CA ILE A 74 1.44 -7.95 17.70
C ILE A 74 2.84 -7.62 17.16
N GLU A 75 2.95 -6.63 16.28
CA GLU A 75 4.24 -6.17 15.73
C GLU A 75 5.19 -5.69 16.84
N GLU A 76 4.67 -4.99 17.84
CA GLU A 76 5.42 -4.49 18.99
C GLU A 76 5.62 -5.54 20.11
N ASN A 77 5.18 -6.79 19.91
CA ASN A 77 5.16 -7.87 20.92
C ASN A 77 4.41 -7.52 22.22
N LYS A 78 3.43 -6.62 22.15
CA LYS A 78 2.54 -6.19 23.25
C LYS A 78 1.26 -7.03 23.28
N CYS A 79 1.38 -8.33 23.57
CA CYS A 79 0.29 -9.29 23.38
C CYS A 79 -0.80 -9.33 24.47
N GLN A 80 -1.02 -8.26 25.25
CA GLN A 80 -1.84 -8.30 26.46
C GLN A 80 -3.24 -7.69 26.32
N VAL A 81 -3.51 -6.95 25.25
CA VAL A 81 -4.74 -6.15 25.11
C VAL A 81 -5.54 -6.59 23.90
N ILE A 82 -6.78 -7.04 24.14
CA ILE A 82 -7.80 -7.24 23.11
C ILE A 82 -8.85 -6.13 23.31
N PRO A 83 -9.22 -5.40 22.25
CA PRO A 83 -10.31 -4.44 22.34
C PRO A 83 -11.64 -5.14 22.64
N GLU A 84 -12.58 -4.41 23.23
CA GLU A 84 -13.94 -4.93 23.49
C GLU A 84 -14.64 -5.40 22.20
N ARG A 85 -14.37 -4.71 21.09
CA ARG A 85 -14.81 -5.09 19.75
C ARG A 85 -13.60 -5.25 18.84
N LEU A 86 -13.35 -6.47 18.39
CA LEU A 86 -12.24 -6.80 17.50
C LEU A 86 -12.66 -6.64 16.05
N ARG A 87 -11.86 -5.90 15.26
CA ARG A 87 -12.16 -5.70 13.84
C ARG A 87 -11.66 -6.83 12.96
N LEU A 88 -12.59 -7.44 12.21
CA LEU A 88 -12.36 -8.58 11.33
C LEU A 88 -12.92 -8.31 9.94
N ALA A 89 -12.20 -8.74 8.90
CA ALA A 89 -12.69 -8.71 7.53
C ALA A 89 -13.12 -10.11 7.10
N VAL A 90 -14.29 -10.23 6.47
CA VAL A 90 -14.82 -11.51 6.02
C VAL A 90 -15.17 -11.47 4.54
N ASP A 91 -14.91 -12.57 3.84
CA ASP A 91 -15.22 -12.68 2.42
C ASP A 91 -16.72 -12.48 2.18
N VAL A 92 -17.09 -11.67 1.18
CA VAL A 92 -18.48 -11.38 0.82
C VAL A 92 -19.31 -12.65 0.56
N GLY A 93 -18.70 -13.74 0.10
CA GLY A 93 -19.36 -15.03 -0.12
C GLY A 93 -19.87 -15.69 1.16
N LEU A 94 -19.42 -15.25 2.34
CA LEU A 94 -19.84 -15.77 3.64
C LEU A 94 -20.89 -14.89 4.35
N ILE A 95 -21.39 -13.83 3.70
CA ILE A 95 -22.32 -12.88 4.32
C ILE A 95 -23.59 -13.55 4.88
N ASN A 96 -24.17 -14.50 4.13
CA ASN A 96 -25.39 -15.21 4.51
C ASN A 96 -25.19 -16.13 5.73
N SER A 97 -23.96 -16.61 5.97
CA SER A 97 -23.64 -17.36 7.19
C SER A 97 -23.48 -16.46 8.40
N ILE A 98 -23.03 -15.22 8.22
CA ILE A 98 -22.70 -14.31 9.32
C ILE A 98 -23.94 -13.54 9.79
N GLN A 99 -24.80 -13.11 8.88
CA GLN A 99 -25.98 -12.28 9.21
C GLN A 99 -27.00 -12.98 10.09
N ARG A 100 -27.00 -14.32 10.13
CA ARG A 100 -27.92 -15.11 10.98
C ARG A 100 -27.63 -14.97 12.46
N ASP A 101 -26.40 -14.61 12.81
CA ASP A 101 -25.92 -14.58 14.19
C ASP A 101 -25.44 -13.17 14.56
N ASN A 102 -25.81 -12.71 15.75
CA ASN A 102 -25.39 -11.40 16.23
C ASN A 102 -24.02 -11.47 16.92
N TYR A 103 -22.94 -11.32 16.15
CA TYR A 103 -21.58 -11.36 16.67
C TYR A 103 -21.11 -10.02 17.27
N LYS A 104 -21.74 -9.57 18.37
CA LYS A 104 -21.46 -8.26 19.01
C LYS A 104 -19.98 -8.02 19.37
N LYS A 105 -19.22 -9.08 19.66
CA LYS A 105 -17.78 -9.02 19.98
C LYS A 105 -16.88 -8.63 18.80
N PHE A 106 -17.43 -8.63 17.58
CA PHE A 106 -16.69 -8.30 16.37
C PHE A 106 -17.24 -7.03 15.71
N ASP A 107 -16.32 -6.25 15.15
CA ASP A 107 -16.61 -5.24 14.13
C ASP A 107 -16.28 -5.87 12.77
N ILE A 108 -17.31 -6.36 12.07
CA ILE A 108 -17.15 -7.14 10.85
C ILE A 108 -17.26 -6.20 9.65
N ILE A 109 -16.21 -6.16 8.83
CA ILE A 109 -16.25 -5.58 7.49
C ILE A 109 -16.23 -6.70 6.45
N LEU A 110 -16.69 -6.39 5.23
CA LEU A 110 -16.67 -7.35 4.14
C LEU A 110 -15.48 -7.09 3.22
N TYR A 111 -14.97 -8.12 2.56
CA TYR A 111 -13.99 -7.95 1.49
C TYR A 111 -14.24 -8.90 0.32
N GLU A 112 -13.76 -8.49 -0.84
CA GLU A 112 -13.69 -9.27 -2.08
C GLU A 112 -12.23 -9.58 -2.39
N ALA A 113 -11.98 -10.81 -2.85
CA ALA A 113 -10.68 -11.26 -3.32
C ALA A 113 -10.76 -11.82 -4.75
N PRO A 114 -11.01 -10.99 -5.78
CA PRO A 114 -11.25 -11.48 -7.13
C PRO A 114 -10.08 -12.36 -7.63
N LEU A 115 -10.38 -13.53 -8.20
CA LEU A 115 -9.37 -14.55 -8.54
C LEU A 115 -8.27 -14.03 -9.49
N ASN A 116 -8.64 -13.14 -10.41
CA ASN A 116 -7.74 -12.60 -11.44
C ASN A 116 -7.15 -11.23 -11.05
N LYS A 117 -7.20 -10.87 -9.77
CA LYS A 117 -6.72 -9.60 -9.24
C LYS A 117 -5.72 -9.83 -8.11
N ASP A 118 -4.71 -8.98 -8.09
CA ASP A 118 -3.63 -8.94 -7.11
C ASP A 118 -3.95 -8.05 -5.92
N TYR A 119 -5.22 -7.69 -5.71
CA TYR A 119 -5.69 -6.85 -4.61
C TYR A 119 -6.88 -7.46 -3.86
N PHE A 120 -7.06 -7.01 -2.62
CA PHE A 120 -8.29 -7.15 -1.84
C PHE A 120 -9.08 -5.85 -1.87
N LYS A 121 -10.39 -5.93 -2.06
CA LYS A 121 -11.30 -4.78 -1.95
C LYS A 121 -12.14 -4.92 -0.70
N PHE A 122 -11.96 -4.03 0.28
CA PHE A 122 -12.71 -4.01 1.52
C PHE A 122 -13.84 -2.98 1.47
N HIS A 123 -14.99 -3.40 1.96
CA HIS A 123 -16.20 -2.59 2.13
C HIS A 123 -16.26 -2.11 3.59
N ASP A 124 -15.43 -1.11 3.90
CA ASP A 124 -15.43 -0.35 5.15
C ASP A 124 -16.27 0.95 4.97
N CYS A 125 -16.32 1.85 5.96
CA CYS A 125 -16.94 3.17 5.84
C CYS A 125 -16.50 3.92 4.57
N ASN A 126 -15.26 3.69 4.15
CA ASN A 126 -14.79 4.00 2.80
C ASN A 126 -14.31 2.71 2.15
N THR A 127 -14.55 2.55 0.85
CA THR A 127 -13.94 1.46 0.09
C THR A 127 -12.43 1.54 0.26
N ARG A 128 -11.81 0.41 0.59
CA ARG A 128 -10.36 0.29 0.69
C ARG A 128 -9.86 -0.76 -0.26
N ILE A 129 -8.69 -0.53 -0.84
CA ILE A 129 -8.04 -1.53 -1.68
C ILE A 129 -6.58 -1.69 -1.25
N THR A 130 -6.19 -2.92 -0.98
CA THR A 130 -4.82 -3.28 -0.57
C THR A 130 -4.26 -4.32 -1.51
N PRO A 131 -2.94 -4.44 -1.65
CA PRO A 131 -2.35 -5.59 -2.31
C PRO A 131 -2.78 -6.88 -1.64
N ARG A 132 -2.81 -7.96 -2.42
CA ARG A 132 -3.01 -9.30 -1.89
C ARG A 132 -1.77 -9.64 -1.06
N ILE A 133 -2.01 -9.88 0.22
CA ILE A 133 -0.99 -10.23 1.20
C ILE A 133 -1.00 -11.73 1.47
N ALA A 134 0.19 -12.27 1.75
CA ALA A 134 0.29 -13.59 2.37
C ALA A 134 -0.26 -13.53 3.81
N VAL A 135 -0.89 -14.62 4.24
CA VAL A 135 -1.51 -14.72 5.56
C VAL A 135 -1.09 -16.00 6.25
N ASP A 136 -0.88 -15.92 7.56
CA ASP A 136 -0.75 -17.07 8.45
C ASP A 136 -2.14 -17.48 8.94
N ILE A 137 -2.50 -18.75 8.76
CA ILE A 137 -3.82 -19.27 9.13
C ILE A 137 -3.73 -19.97 10.48
N ARG A 138 -4.62 -19.60 11.40
CA ARG A 138 -4.80 -20.16 12.74
C ARG A 138 -6.28 -20.47 12.96
N GLY A 139 -6.68 -21.71 12.69
CA GLY A 139 -8.10 -22.09 12.70
C GLY A 139 -8.88 -21.28 11.66
N ASN A 140 -9.87 -20.53 12.12
CA ASN A 140 -10.66 -19.62 11.28
C ASN A 140 -10.06 -18.21 11.16
N LEU A 141 -9.01 -17.88 11.91
CA LEU A 141 -8.38 -16.57 11.85
C LEU A 141 -7.21 -16.59 10.85
N SER A 142 -7.22 -15.64 9.92
CA SER A 142 -6.10 -15.34 9.03
C SER A 142 -5.42 -14.06 9.52
N ILE A 143 -4.09 -14.06 9.59
CA ILE A 143 -3.29 -12.94 10.09
C ILE A 143 -2.32 -12.52 8.98
N PRO A 144 -2.18 -11.23 8.66
CA PRO A 144 -1.14 -10.79 7.74
C PRO A 144 0.24 -11.32 8.12
N HIS A 145 0.93 -11.97 7.18
CA HIS A 145 2.27 -12.53 7.43
C HIS A 145 3.31 -11.42 7.67
N ASP A 146 3.20 -10.33 6.91
CA ASP A 146 3.99 -9.11 7.08
C ASP A 146 3.07 -8.00 7.63
N ILE A 147 2.97 -7.96 8.96
CA ILE A 147 2.07 -7.04 9.68
C ILE A 147 2.45 -5.59 9.41
N LYS A 148 3.73 -5.25 9.50
CA LYS A 148 4.25 -3.91 9.21
C LYS A 148 3.83 -3.42 7.82
N ARG A 149 4.05 -4.24 6.78
CA ARG A 149 3.66 -3.88 5.40
C ARG A 149 2.14 -3.80 5.25
N PHE A 150 1.38 -4.69 5.89
CA PHE A 150 -0.06 -4.61 5.89
C PHE A 150 -0.55 -3.29 6.53
N LEU A 151 -0.02 -2.87 7.67
CA LEU A 151 -0.38 -1.62 8.32
C LEU A 151 -0.07 -0.39 7.44
N GLU A 152 1.09 -0.37 6.77
CA GLU A 152 1.45 0.72 5.86
C GLU A 152 0.55 0.78 4.61
N THR A 153 0.20 -0.39 4.05
CA THR A 153 -0.76 -0.45 2.93
C THR A 153 -2.17 -0.08 3.37
N TRP A 154 -2.61 -0.55 4.53
CA TRP A 154 -3.92 -0.23 5.11
C TRP A 154 -4.09 1.24 5.42
N LYS A 155 -3.04 1.91 5.91
CA LYS A 155 -3.03 3.36 6.13
C LYS A 155 -3.35 4.14 4.84
N ARG A 156 -2.88 3.63 3.71
CA ARG A 156 -2.97 4.28 2.38
C ARG A 156 -4.06 3.70 1.49
N SER A 157 -4.84 2.74 1.98
CA SER A 157 -5.74 1.93 1.14
C SER A 157 -7.04 2.59 0.73
N LYS A 158 -7.36 3.79 1.25
CA LYS A 158 -8.62 4.46 0.94
C LYS A 158 -8.74 4.69 -0.57
N PHE A 159 -9.72 4.05 -1.18
CA PHE A 159 -10.01 4.21 -2.59
C PHE A 159 -10.70 5.55 -2.82
N VAL A 160 -10.18 6.32 -3.76
CA VAL A 160 -10.80 7.54 -4.26
C VAL A 160 -11.22 7.24 -5.69
N ASP A 161 -12.48 7.46 -6.04
CA ASP A 161 -12.93 7.22 -7.41
C ASP A 161 -12.51 8.38 -8.33
N CYS A 162 -12.30 8.08 -9.59
CA CYS A 162 -12.02 9.06 -10.63
C CYS A 162 -13.31 9.61 -11.24
N LEU A 163 -13.26 10.84 -11.76
CA LEU A 163 -14.42 11.52 -12.34
C LEU A 163 -14.88 10.93 -13.68
N GLY A 164 -13.97 10.24 -14.40
CA GLY A 164 -14.27 9.62 -15.69
C GLY A 164 -14.69 10.61 -16.78
N LEU A 165 -14.19 11.84 -16.72
CA LEU A 165 -14.50 12.89 -17.70
C LEU A 165 -13.90 12.53 -19.05
N ASP A 166 -14.72 12.66 -20.10
CA ASP A 166 -14.24 12.58 -21.47
C ASP A 166 -13.66 13.93 -21.88
N MET A 167 -12.39 13.92 -22.32
CA MET A 167 -11.69 15.13 -22.70
C MET A 167 -11.74 15.27 -24.21
N ASN A 168 -12.44 16.29 -24.69
CA ASN A 168 -12.53 16.57 -26.12
C ASN A 168 -11.16 16.99 -26.66
N ARG A 169 -10.47 16.05 -27.30
CA ARG A 169 -9.14 16.27 -27.91
C ARG A 169 -9.22 16.02 -29.41
N THR A 170 -8.41 16.77 -30.14
CA THR A 170 -8.24 16.60 -31.59
C THR A 170 -7.63 15.23 -31.95
N SER A 171 -6.85 14.64 -31.04
CA SER A 171 -6.34 13.27 -31.15
C SER A 171 -6.47 12.54 -29.81
N ASN A 172 -7.11 11.38 -29.85
CA ASN A 172 -7.18 10.44 -28.73
C ASN A 172 -6.10 9.35 -28.82
N LYS A 173 -5.15 9.47 -29.76
CA LYS A 173 -4.03 8.54 -29.85
C LYS A 173 -3.11 8.78 -28.66
N SER A 174 -3.04 7.82 -27.76
CA SER A 174 -2.08 7.84 -26.64
C SER A 174 -0.66 7.74 -27.16
N TYR A 175 0.21 8.64 -26.69
CA TYR A 175 1.65 8.62 -26.94
C TYR A 175 2.29 7.41 -26.26
N LEU A 176 1.94 7.19 -24.99
CA LEU A 176 2.36 6.00 -24.25
C LEU A 176 1.38 4.84 -24.49
N PRO A 177 1.87 3.60 -24.67
CA PRO A 177 1.01 2.42 -24.71
C PRO A 177 0.40 2.18 -23.32
N VAL A 178 -0.88 2.52 -23.15
CA VAL A 178 -1.57 2.61 -21.84
C VAL A 178 -1.42 1.32 -21.02
N ASN A 179 -1.77 0.16 -21.59
CA ASN A 179 -1.68 -1.12 -20.86
C ASN A 179 -0.27 -1.42 -20.36
N LYS A 180 0.73 -1.30 -21.24
CA LYS A 180 2.14 -1.54 -20.88
C LYS A 180 2.64 -0.53 -19.85
N THR A 181 2.21 0.73 -19.96
CA THR A 181 2.51 1.77 -18.97
C THR A 181 2.00 1.41 -17.59
N VAL A 182 0.74 1.04 -17.50
CA VAL A 182 0.08 0.68 -16.25
C VAL A 182 0.73 -0.56 -15.62
N GLU A 183 1.08 -1.56 -16.43
CA GLU A 183 1.84 -2.74 -15.98
C GLU A 183 3.23 -2.35 -15.44
N THR A 184 3.96 -1.49 -16.15
CA THR A 184 5.26 -0.98 -15.70
C THR A 184 5.15 -0.16 -14.41
N MET A 185 4.14 0.71 -14.30
CA MET A 185 3.82 1.48 -13.10
C MET A 185 3.56 0.55 -11.90
N SER A 186 2.69 -0.46 -12.05
CA SER A 186 2.42 -1.45 -11.00
C SER A 186 3.69 -2.22 -10.59
N SER A 187 4.51 -2.64 -11.56
CA SER A 187 5.78 -3.32 -11.30
C SER A 187 6.78 -2.43 -10.55
N LEU A 188 6.82 -1.13 -10.86
CA LEU A 188 7.65 -0.13 -10.18
C LEU A 188 7.17 0.09 -8.75
N MET A 189 5.87 0.24 -8.53
CA MET A 189 5.30 0.38 -7.18
C MET A 189 5.64 -0.81 -6.30
N ASN A 190 5.44 -2.03 -6.80
CA ASN A 190 5.81 -3.26 -6.08
C ASN A 190 7.30 -3.34 -5.78
N TYR A 191 8.15 -2.88 -6.70
CA TYR A 191 9.59 -2.82 -6.51
C TYR A 191 9.97 -1.81 -5.42
N LEU A 192 9.47 -0.57 -5.47
CA LEU A 192 9.72 0.44 -4.44
C LEU A 192 9.25 -0.03 -3.05
N MET A 193 8.08 -0.67 -2.99
CA MET A 193 7.54 -1.21 -1.74
C MET A 193 8.38 -2.34 -1.15
N SER A 194 9.16 -3.08 -1.95
CA SER A 194 10.10 -4.06 -1.41
C SER A 194 11.29 -3.44 -0.66
N PHE A 195 11.49 -2.12 -0.81
CA PHE A 195 12.46 -1.33 -0.05
C PHE A 195 11.79 -0.49 1.06
N ASP A 196 10.54 -0.80 1.45
CA ASP A 196 9.75 0.05 2.36
C ASP A 196 9.56 1.50 1.85
N VAL A 197 9.55 1.69 0.53
CA VAL A 197 9.21 2.97 -0.12
C VAL A 197 7.81 2.88 -0.71
N TYR A 198 6.93 3.78 -0.27
CA TYR A 198 5.50 3.77 -0.59
C TYR A 198 5.18 4.97 -1.49
N PRO A 199 5.26 4.80 -2.82
CA PRO A 199 5.09 5.89 -3.76
C PRO A 199 3.64 6.38 -3.84
N ILE A 200 3.48 7.65 -4.19
CA ILE A 200 2.20 8.31 -4.50
C ILE A 200 2.26 8.89 -5.92
N LEU A 201 1.14 8.88 -6.63
CA LEU A 201 1.03 9.58 -7.92
C LEU A 201 1.05 11.09 -7.70
N ILE A 202 1.70 11.81 -8.61
CA ILE A 202 1.75 13.27 -8.62
C ILE A 202 1.52 13.82 -10.03
N SER A 203 1.47 15.15 -10.16
CA SER A 203 1.58 15.84 -11.45
C SER A 203 0.52 15.38 -12.48
N GLY A 204 0.88 15.32 -13.76
CA GLY A 204 0.02 14.90 -14.87
C GLY A 204 -0.51 13.47 -14.72
N THR A 205 0.23 12.59 -14.04
CA THR A 205 -0.20 11.20 -13.78
C THR A 205 -1.36 11.16 -12.80
N LEU A 206 -1.28 11.90 -11.69
CA LEU A 206 -2.39 12.03 -10.75
C LEU A 206 -3.60 12.70 -11.40
N LEU A 207 -3.37 13.77 -12.18
CA LEU A 207 -4.43 14.48 -12.89
C LEU A 207 -5.16 13.58 -13.89
N GLY A 208 -4.41 12.83 -14.70
CA GLY A 208 -4.98 11.86 -15.65
C GLY A 208 -5.86 10.85 -14.93
N TRP A 209 -5.32 10.22 -13.89
CA TRP A 209 -6.07 9.24 -13.13
C TRP A 209 -7.35 9.83 -12.53
N TYR A 210 -7.25 10.96 -11.82
CA TYR A 210 -8.41 11.53 -11.11
C TYR A 210 -9.47 12.05 -12.08
N ARG A 211 -9.05 12.71 -13.16
CA ARG A 211 -9.97 13.35 -14.11
C ARG A 211 -10.57 12.35 -15.09
N GLU A 212 -9.75 11.48 -15.67
CA GLU A 212 -10.09 10.70 -16.87
C GLU A 212 -10.16 9.20 -16.60
N CYS A 213 -9.76 8.76 -15.40
CA CYS A 213 -9.53 7.36 -15.09
C CYS A 213 -8.48 6.71 -16.01
N ASP A 214 -7.54 7.51 -16.52
CA ASP A 214 -6.59 7.11 -17.56
C ASP A 214 -5.27 7.92 -17.46
N ILE A 215 -4.27 7.54 -18.24
CA ILE A 215 -3.07 8.32 -18.49
C ILE A 215 -3.42 9.39 -19.54
N ILE A 216 -3.00 10.63 -19.29
CA ILE A 216 -3.22 11.72 -20.25
C ILE A 216 -2.57 11.37 -21.59
N SER A 217 -3.35 11.34 -22.67
CA SER A 217 -2.93 10.78 -23.96
C SER A 217 -1.65 11.39 -24.55
N HIS A 218 -1.32 12.64 -24.25
CA HIS A 218 -0.14 13.33 -24.77
C HIS A 218 1.02 13.45 -23.75
N THR A 219 0.93 12.76 -22.61
CA THR A 219 2.06 12.69 -21.67
C THR A 219 3.15 11.76 -22.19
N LEU A 220 4.40 12.04 -21.80
CA LEU A 220 5.58 11.27 -22.23
C LEU A 220 6.15 10.41 -21.09
N ASP A 221 5.63 10.59 -19.88
CA ASP A 221 6.12 9.99 -18.65
C ASP A 221 5.00 9.78 -17.61
N ALA A 222 5.37 9.06 -16.54
CA ALA A 222 4.57 8.86 -15.35
C ALA A 222 5.37 9.32 -14.13
N ASP A 223 4.72 10.10 -13.26
CA ASP A 223 5.34 10.74 -12.11
C ASP A 223 4.89 10.10 -10.80
N PHE A 224 5.88 9.79 -9.95
CA PHE A 224 5.69 9.32 -8.59
C PHE A 224 6.50 10.20 -7.62
N ALA A 225 6.00 10.35 -6.40
CA ALA A 225 6.77 10.85 -5.25
C ALA A 225 6.79 9.81 -4.14
N ALA A 226 7.78 9.92 -3.24
CA ALA A 226 7.77 9.25 -1.95
C ALA A 226 8.25 10.23 -0.86
N PRO A 227 7.82 10.06 0.41
CA PRO A 227 8.36 10.84 1.52
C PRO A 227 9.87 10.67 1.64
N ILE A 228 10.59 11.76 1.94
CA ILE A 228 12.05 11.73 2.06
C ILE A 228 12.53 10.83 3.20
N GLU A 229 11.72 10.67 4.24
CA GLU A 229 11.97 9.79 5.39
C GLU A 229 12.00 8.31 4.99
N GLN A 230 11.42 7.97 3.84
CA GLN A 230 11.46 6.61 3.28
C GLN A 230 12.69 6.40 2.38
N TYR A 231 13.54 7.41 2.19
CA TYR A 231 14.74 7.25 1.38
C TYR A 231 15.64 6.11 1.90
N LYS A 232 15.99 5.20 0.99
CA LYS A 232 16.87 4.05 1.24
C LYS A 232 18.12 4.14 0.37
N PRO A 233 19.35 4.27 0.93
CA PRO A 233 20.59 4.18 0.16
C PRO A 233 20.70 2.89 -0.66
N GLU A 234 20.20 1.78 -0.14
CA GLU A 234 20.16 0.47 -0.79
C GLU A 234 19.28 0.45 -2.05
N LEU A 235 18.19 1.22 -2.07
CA LEU A 235 17.37 1.39 -3.28
C LEU A 235 18.16 2.12 -4.37
N LEU A 236 18.89 3.18 -4.02
CA LEU A 236 19.73 3.89 -5.00
C LEU A 236 20.84 2.99 -5.56
N LYS A 237 21.45 2.16 -4.71
CA LYS A 237 22.43 1.17 -5.17
C LYS A 237 21.79 0.18 -6.15
N ASP A 238 20.62 -0.35 -5.80
CA ASP A 238 19.91 -1.31 -6.67
C ASP A 238 19.50 -0.72 -8.03
N LEU A 239 19.01 0.52 -8.02
CA LEU A 239 18.69 1.28 -9.23
C LEU A 239 19.94 1.62 -10.06
N HIS A 240 21.11 1.78 -9.43
CA HIS A 240 22.36 1.97 -10.15
C HIS A 240 22.83 0.67 -10.82
N ASP A 241 22.68 -0.46 -10.12
CA ASP A 241 23.02 -1.80 -10.63
C ASP A 241 22.07 -2.25 -11.75
N GLY A 242 20.89 -1.63 -11.89
CA GLY A 242 19.99 -1.80 -13.03
C GLY A 242 19.30 -3.18 -13.10
N ARG A 243 19.14 -3.86 -11.96
CA ARG A 243 18.66 -5.27 -11.94
C ARG A 243 17.23 -5.44 -12.42
N LYS A 244 16.33 -4.50 -12.06
CA LYS A 244 14.91 -4.51 -12.45
C LYS A 244 14.47 -3.18 -13.04
N PHE A 245 14.84 -2.10 -12.37
CA PHE A 245 14.72 -0.73 -12.84
C PHE A 245 16.10 -0.08 -12.77
N PHE A 246 16.35 0.92 -13.62
CA PHE A 246 17.61 1.64 -13.61
C PHE A 246 17.40 3.14 -13.43
N LEU A 247 18.37 3.79 -12.77
CA LEU A 247 18.37 5.23 -12.59
C LEU A 247 19.02 5.93 -13.78
N ARG A 248 18.23 6.64 -14.59
CA ARG A 248 18.77 7.43 -15.70
C ARG A 248 19.44 8.72 -15.25
N ARG A 249 18.85 9.40 -14.26
CA ARG A 249 19.32 10.72 -13.79
C ARG A 249 19.00 10.90 -12.31
N LYS A 250 19.98 11.45 -11.58
CA LYS A 250 19.83 11.95 -10.21
C LYS A 250 19.91 13.48 -10.22
N LEU A 251 18.92 14.14 -9.64
CA LEU A 251 18.88 15.59 -9.47
C LEU A 251 18.90 15.92 -7.98
N GLY A 252 19.53 17.04 -7.62
CA GLY A 252 19.69 17.48 -6.23
C GLY A 252 20.93 16.90 -5.52
N LEU A 253 21.42 17.64 -4.52
CA LEU A 253 22.49 17.20 -3.63
C LEU A 253 21.87 16.71 -2.33
N MET A 254 22.11 15.44 -1.97
CA MET A 254 21.94 15.00 -0.59
C MET A 254 23.13 15.53 0.20
N PHE A 255 23.04 16.74 0.72
CA PHE A 255 24.00 17.18 1.73
C PHE A 255 23.89 16.25 2.94
N ARG A 256 25.02 15.95 3.58
CA ARG A 256 25.06 15.18 4.84
C ARG A 256 24.04 15.82 5.79
N PHE A 257 23.01 15.07 6.16
CA PHE A 257 21.98 15.56 7.08
C PHE A 257 22.61 15.84 8.45
N ASP A 258 22.77 17.12 8.78
CA ASP A 258 22.63 17.60 10.16
C ASP A 258 21.14 17.47 10.54
N PRO A 259 20.78 17.03 11.76
CA PRO A 259 19.42 16.61 12.11
C PRO A 259 18.43 17.76 12.35
N VAL A 260 18.75 18.98 11.93
CA VAL A 260 17.91 20.15 12.16
C VAL A 260 17.61 20.77 10.80
N GLU A 261 16.35 20.65 10.39
CA GLU A 261 15.71 21.58 9.44
C GLU A 261 15.95 21.34 7.93
N THR A 262 15.28 20.33 7.37
CA THR A 262 14.75 20.42 5.99
C THR A 262 13.65 19.37 5.76
N ARG A 263 12.39 19.79 5.89
CA ARG A 263 11.20 18.90 5.81
C ARG A 263 10.62 18.73 4.41
N CYS A 264 11.32 19.11 3.35
CA CYS A 264 10.87 18.80 1.99
C CYS A 264 12.04 18.88 1.00
N CYS A 265 12.52 17.72 0.55
CA CYS A 265 13.34 17.63 -0.66
C CYS A 265 12.50 16.90 -1.71
N THR A 266 12.07 17.63 -2.74
CA THR A 266 11.48 17.02 -3.93
C THR A 266 12.58 16.30 -4.69
N ILE A 267 12.69 14.98 -4.50
CA ILE A 267 13.53 14.16 -5.36
C ILE A 267 12.70 13.77 -6.59
N LEU A 268 12.89 14.52 -7.67
CA LEU A 268 12.39 14.13 -9.00
C LEU A 268 13.29 13.01 -9.54
N HIS A 269 12.84 11.77 -9.38
CA HIS A 269 13.42 10.64 -10.10
C HIS A 269 12.59 10.36 -11.35
N ARG A 270 13.14 10.70 -12.52
CA ARG A 270 12.67 10.14 -13.77
C ARG A 270 13.23 8.73 -13.90
N LEU A 271 12.43 7.74 -13.53
CA LEU A 271 12.73 6.33 -13.78
C LEU A 271 12.22 5.99 -15.19
N ASP A 272 13.09 6.14 -16.19
CA ASP A 272 12.76 5.72 -17.54
C ASP A 272 12.89 4.18 -17.62
N GLY A 273 11.77 3.48 -17.55
CA GLY A 273 11.61 2.10 -18.05
C GLY A 273 10.76 2.03 -19.32
N MET A 274 10.46 3.18 -19.92
CA MET A 274 9.41 3.33 -20.93
C MET A 274 9.89 3.96 -22.25
N SER A 275 11.14 4.41 -22.33
CA SER A 275 11.71 5.01 -23.54
C SER A 275 11.96 4.01 -24.68
N ASP A 276 12.00 2.70 -24.40
CA ASP A 276 12.27 1.66 -25.40
C ASP A 276 10.99 1.09 -26.05
N LEU A 277 9.85 1.76 -25.87
CA LEU A 277 8.57 1.34 -26.46
C LEU A 277 8.27 1.99 -27.82
N GLY A 278 9.18 2.83 -28.30
CA GLY A 278 9.05 3.56 -29.56
C GLY A 278 10.17 3.31 -30.58
N GLY A 279 10.96 2.24 -30.41
CA GLY A 279 11.98 1.84 -31.38
C GLY A 279 11.54 0.63 -32.18
N GLU A 280 10.79 0.84 -33.25
CA GLU A 280 10.79 -0.11 -34.36
C GLU A 280 12.12 0.05 -35.12
N SER A 281 12.88 -1.03 -35.19
CA SER A 281 13.85 -1.31 -36.27
C SER A 281 13.42 -2.59 -36.95
#